data_AF-A0A3D2P819-F1
#
_entry.id   AF-A0A3D2P819-F1
#
_cell.length_a   1.000
_cell.length_b   1.000
_cell.length_c   1.000
_cell.angle_alpha   90.00
_cell.angle_beta   90.00
_cell.angle_gamma   90.00
#
_symmetry.space_group_name_H-M   'P 1'
#
loop_
_entity.id
_entity.type
_entity.pdbx_description
1 polymer ?
#
loop_
_entity_poly.entity_id
_entity_poly.type
_entity_poly.pdbx_seq_one_letter_code
_entity_poly.pdbx_strand_id
1 'polypeptide(L)'
;MNAFPLEIGIIHFVGIGGIGMSGIAEVMHNLGYQVQGSDISESANVLRLRGLGIHVVVGQKRENVVNAEVVVVSSAIKDDNPELLEARAKFIPVVRRAEMLAELMRLRQAIAVGGTHGKTTTTSIVATLLDGGGFDPTVINGGIINAYG
;
A
#
# COMPACT_ATOMS: atom_id res chain seq x y z
N MET A 1 -8.55 19.49 -6.68
CA MET A 1 -8.38 18.40 -7.67
C MET A 1 -6.92 18.02 -7.65
N ASN A 2 -6.57 16.84 -7.16
CA ASN A 2 -5.25 16.23 -7.38
C ASN A 2 -5.51 14.73 -7.58
N ALA A 3 -6.06 14.37 -8.73
CA ALA A 3 -5.96 12.98 -9.17
C ALA A 3 -4.46 12.73 -9.39
N PHE A 4 -3.90 11.71 -8.73
CA PHE A 4 -2.53 11.28 -8.98
C PHE A 4 -2.40 10.98 -10.49
N PRO A 5 -1.61 11.74 -11.29
CA PRO A 5 -1.39 11.37 -12.67
C PRO A 5 -0.84 9.94 -12.76
N LEU A 6 -1.33 9.17 -13.73
CA LEU A 6 -0.86 7.81 -14.02
C LEU A 6 0.64 7.78 -14.43
N GLU A 7 1.23 8.95 -14.71
CA GLU A 7 2.66 9.17 -14.95
C GLU A 7 3.37 9.73 -13.72
N ILE A 8 3.15 9.12 -12.56
CA ILE A 8 4.02 9.33 -11.41
C ILE A 8 5.07 8.23 -11.47
N GLY A 9 6.35 8.62 -11.41
CA GLY A 9 7.46 7.68 -11.35
C GLY A 9 7.41 6.82 -10.10
N ILE A 10 8.56 6.41 -9.59
CA ILE A 10 8.60 5.35 -8.59
C ILE A 10 7.95 5.79 -7.27
N ILE A 11 6.98 5.01 -6.79
CA ILE A 11 6.31 5.20 -5.50
C ILE A 11 6.99 4.29 -4.47
N HIS A 12 7.61 4.90 -3.47
CA HIS A 12 8.33 4.19 -2.42
C HIS A 12 7.51 4.09 -1.13
N PHE A 13 7.22 2.88 -0.69
CA PHE A 13 6.54 2.62 0.58
C PHE A 13 7.54 2.34 1.71
N VAL A 14 7.49 3.14 2.77
CA VAL A 14 8.27 2.89 4.00
C VAL A 14 7.46 2.01 4.95
N GLY A 15 7.97 0.82 5.28
CA GLY A 15 7.24 -0.20 6.04
C GLY A 15 6.17 -0.89 5.19
N ILE A 16 6.55 -1.29 3.97
CA ILE A 16 5.65 -1.85 2.96
C ILE A 16 5.03 -3.20 3.36
N GLY A 17 5.70 -3.98 4.20
CA GLY A 17 5.23 -5.27 4.71
C GLY A 17 4.13 -5.14 5.77
N GLY A 18 3.88 -3.94 6.29
CA GLY A 18 2.80 -3.69 7.22
C GLY A 18 1.44 -4.04 6.62
N ILE A 19 0.63 -4.78 7.38
CA ILE A 19 -0.78 -4.42 7.61
C ILE A 19 -1.57 -3.88 6.40
N GLY A 20 -1.94 -2.60 6.53
CA GLY A 20 -2.60 -1.83 5.48
C GLY A 20 -1.68 -1.19 4.44
N MET A 21 -0.36 -1.37 4.50
CA MET A 21 0.58 -0.84 3.51
C MET A 21 0.75 -1.80 2.34
N SER A 22 0.94 -3.09 2.63
CA SER A 22 1.15 -4.14 1.62
C SER A 22 -0.01 -4.25 0.63
N GLY A 23 -1.25 -4.14 1.13
CA GLY A 23 -2.47 -4.09 0.30
C GLY A 23 -2.49 -2.92 -0.66
N ILE A 24 -2.16 -1.72 -0.18
CA ILE A 24 -2.15 -0.52 -1.03
C ILE A 24 -1.05 -0.65 -2.08
N ALA A 25 0.15 -1.07 -1.69
CA ALA A 25 1.29 -1.22 -2.59
C ALA A 25 1.01 -2.20 -3.74
N GLU A 26 0.40 -3.34 -3.45
CA GLU A 26 0.01 -4.32 -4.47
C GLU A 26 -1.08 -3.79 -5.39
N VAL A 27 -2.13 -3.16 -4.84
CA VAL A 27 -3.18 -2.59 -5.69
C VAL A 27 -2.59 -1.56 -6.65
N MET A 28 -1.69 -0.70 -6.17
CA MET A 28 -0.99 0.25 -7.03
C MET A 28 -0.14 -0.44 -8.11
N HIS A 29 0.58 -1.48 -7.75
CA HIS A 29 1.34 -2.28 -8.72
C HIS A 29 0.43 -2.89 -9.80
N ASN A 30 -0.70 -3.49 -9.40
CA ASN A 30 -1.67 -4.08 -10.32
C ASN A 30 -2.38 -3.03 -11.20
N LEU A 31 -2.44 -1.77 -10.77
CA LEU A 31 -2.90 -0.64 -11.57
C LEU A 31 -1.85 -0.11 -12.56
N GLY A 32 -0.64 -0.68 -12.57
CA GLY A 32 0.44 -0.32 -13.49
C GLY A 32 1.42 0.72 -12.95
N TYR A 33 1.30 1.15 -11.69
CA TYR A 33 2.26 2.07 -11.09
C TYR A 33 3.59 1.36 -10.80
N GLN A 34 4.69 2.11 -10.87
CA GLN A 34 5.99 1.63 -10.41
C GLN A 34 6.06 1.71 -8.88
N VAL A 35 6.08 0.55 -8.23
CA VAL A 35 6.09 0.44 -6.78
C VAL A 35 7.39 -0.18 -6.31
N GLN A 36 7.96 0.40 -5.26
CA GLN A 36 9.03 -0.19 -4.48
C GLN A 36 8.78 0.06 -2.98
N GLY A 37 9.59 -0.53 -2.11
CA GLY A 37 9.55 -0.15 -0.71
C GLY A 37 10.60 -0.78 0.17
N SER A 38 10.54 -0.42 1.44
CA SER A 38 11.40 -0.93 2.49
C SER A 38 10.58 -1.54 3.61
N ASP A 39 11.19 -2.44 4.38
CA ASP A 39 10.67 -2.84 5.69
C ASP A 39 11.81 -3.07 6.68
N ILE A 40 11.51 -3.05 7.99
CA ILE A 40 12.51 -3.30 9.05
C ILE A 40 12.93 -4.76 9.09
N SER A 41 12.07 -5.68 8.64
CA SER A 41 12.32 -7.11 8.65
C SER A 41 11.67 -7.81 7.47
N GLU A 42 12.15 -9.00 7.15
CA GLU A 42 11.44 -9.89 6.24
C GLU A 42 10.13 -10.37 6.88
N SER A 43 9.08 -10.52 6.08
CA SER A 43 7.77 -11.00 6.50
C SER A 43 7.07 -11.70 5.34
N ALA A 44 5.99 -12.44 5.62
CA ALA A 44 5.17 -13.07 4.58
C ALA A 44 4.70 -12.05 3.52
N ASN A 45 4.31 -10.84 3.93
CA ASN A 45 3.91 -9.77 3.03
C ASN A 45 5.08 -9.30 2.15
N VAL A 46 6.27 -9.13 2.72
CA VAL A 46 7.48 -8.75 1.95
C VAL A 46 7.81 -9.80 0.90
N LEU A 47 7.83 -11.08 1.29
CA LEU A 47 8.09 -12.19 0.37
C LEU A 47 7.06 -12.25 -0.76
N ARG A 48 5.78 -12.07 -0.42
CA ARG A 48 4.67 -12.07 -1.37
C ARG A 48 4.77 -10.91 -2.37
N LEU A 49 5.02 -9.69 -1.90
CA LEU A 49 5.19 -8.51 -2.78
C LEU A 49 6.39 -8.68 -3.72
N ARG A 50 7.52 -9.23 -3.23
CA ARG A 50 8.65 -9.57 -4.10
C ARG A 50 8.30 -10.62 -5.14
N GLY A 51 7.50 -11.62 -4.77
CA GLY A 51 6.97 -12.63 -5.70
C GLY A 51 6.12 -12.03 -6.83
N LEU A 52 5.47 -10.90 -6.58
CA LEU A 52 4.74 -10.11 -7.59
C LEU A 52 5.66 -9.23 -8.46
N GLY A 53 6.98 -9.21 -8.19
CA GLY A 53 7.94 -8.37 -8.92
C GLY A 53 8.15 -6.98 -8.32
N ILE A 54 7.57 -6.67 -7.16
CA ILE A 54 7.79 -5.39 -6.47
C ILE A 54 9.18 -5.41 -5.81
N HIS A 55 9.98 -4.38 -6.06
CA HIS A 55 11.29 -4.25 -5.42
C HIS A 55 11.14 -3.87 -3.94
N VAL A 56 11.46 -4.81 -3.05
CA VAL A 56 11.40 -4.59 -1.59
C VAL A 56 12.76 -4.86 -0.94
N VAL A 57 13.27 -3.89 -0.19
CA VAL A 57 14.52 -4.01 0.58
C VAL A 57 14.23 -4.18 2.08
N VAL A 58 15.04 -4.98 2.77
CA VAL A 58 14.99 -5.09 4.24
C VAL A 58 16.09 -4.23 4.84
N GLY A 59 15.72 -3.44 5.84
CA GLY A 59 16.55 -2.39 6.43
C GLY A 59 16.24 -1.04 5.81
N GLN A 60 15.85 -0.09 6.65
CA GLN A 60 15.47 1.27 6.24
C GLN A 60 16.71 2.17 6.21
N LYS A 61 17.09 2.65 5.03
CA LYS A 61 18.30 3.47 4.80
C LYS A 61 18.02 4.59 3.83
N ARG A 62 18.75 5.70 3.93
CA ARG A 62 18.55 6.90 3.11
C ARG A 62 18.61 6.59 1.61
N GLU A 63 19.47 5.66 1.21
CA GLU A 63 19.69 5.30 -0.19
C GLU A 63 18.49 4.61 -0.83
N ASN A 64 17.54 4.09 -0.04
CA ASN A 64 16.40 3.34 -0.55
C ASN A 64 15.39 4.23 -1.30
N VAL A 65 15.42 5.56 -1.09
CA VAL A 65 14.51 6.51 -1.76
C VAL A 65 15.14 7.20 -2.99
N VAL A 66 16.32 6.77 -3.46
CA VAL A 66 17.15 7.55 -4.40
C VAL A 66 16.50 7.89 -5.75
N ASN A 67 15.44 7.18 -6.15
CA ASN A 67 14.69 7.43 -7.38
C ASN A 67 13.17 7.57 -7.14
N ALA A 68 12.75 7.72 -5.88
CA ALA A 68 11.35 7.84 -5.55
C ALA A 68 10.82 9.22 -5.96
N GLU A 69 9.72 9.27 -6.68
CA GLU A 69 8.98 10.51 -6.95
C GLU A 69 7.94 10.80 -5.87
N VAL A 70 7.48 9.77 -5.15
CA VAL A 70 6.56 9.88 -4.02
C VAL A 70 6.95 8.87 -2.94
N VAL A 71 6.86 9.28 -1.68
CA VAL A 71 7.05 8.41 -0.53
C VAL A 71 5.73 8.22 0.22
N VAL A 72 5.35 6.98 0.49
CA VAL A 72 4.14 6.63 1.25
C VAL A 72 4.53 6.11 2.62
N VAL A 73 3.95 6.69 3.67
CA VAL A 73 4.21 6.31 5.06
C VAL A 73 2.94 5.94 5.81
N SER A 74 3.08 5.01 6.76
CA SER A 74 2.06 4.77 7.77
C SER A 74 2.27 5.65 9.00
N SER A 75 1.29 5.71 9.90
CA SER A 75 1.41 6.39 11.19
C SER A 75 2.43 5.73 12.13
N ALA A 76 2.90 4.52 11.83
CA ALA A 76 3.91 3.82 12.63
C ALA A 76 5.35 4.23 12.25
N ILE A 77 5.54 4.93 11.12
CA ILE A 77 6.85 5.44 10.71
C ILE A 77 7.18 6.66 11.56
N LYS A 78 8.27 6.57 12.32
CA LYS A 78 8.77 7.65 13.17
C LYS A 78 9.44 8.74 12.34
N ASP A 79 9.43 9.97 12.86
CA ASP A 79 10.04 11.13 12.20
C ASP A 79 11.57 11.03 12.04
N ASP A 80 12.23 10.18 12.83
CA ASP A 80 13.66 9.90 12.76
C ASP A 80 14.03 8.79 11.76
N ASN A 81 13.04 8.21 11.08
CA ASN A 81 13.28 7.21 10.05
C ASN A 81 14.16 7.81 8.93
N PRO A 82 15.26 7.13 8.54
CA PRO A 82 16.23 7.69 7.60
C PRO A 82 15.67 7.94 6.20
N GLU A 83 14.73 7.12 5.72
CA GLU A 83 14.09 7.30 4.42
C GLU A 83 13.14 8.50 4.42
N LEU A 84 12.38 8.68 5.50
CA LEU A 84 11.49 9.83 5.67
C LEU A 84 12.28 11.14 5.78
N LEU A 85 13.39 11.14 6.52
CA LEU A 85 14.29 12.29 6.62
C LEU A 85 14.90 12.64 5.26
N GLU A 86 15.36 11.64 4.51
CA GLU A 86 15.94 11.83 3.18
C GLU A 86 14.90 12.35 2.18
N ALA A 87 13.68 11.79 2.19
CA ALA A 87 12.57 12.25 1.36
C ALA A 87 12.27 13.73 1.60
N ARG A 88 12.20 14.15 2.88
CA ARG A 88 12.02 15.55 3.26
C ARG A 88 13.18 16.43 2.79
N ALA A 89 14.42 15.98 2.97
CA ALA A 89 15.63 16.71 2.55
C ALA A 89 15.69 16.94 1.03
N LYS A 90 15.19 15.97 0.25
CA LYS A 90 15.11 16.02 -1.21
C LYS A 90 13.80 16.62 -1.74
N PHE A 91 12.93 17.12 -0.87
CA PHE A 91 11.61 17.65 -1.23
C PHE A 91 10.73 16.63 -1.99
N ILE A 92 10.94 15.34 -1.77
CA ILE A 92 10.08 14.28 -2.30
C ILE A 92 8.74 14.33 -1.55
N PRO A 93 7.59 14.45 -2.25
CA PRO A 93 6.27 14.42 -1.63
C PRO A 93 6.08 13.20 -0.74
N VAL A 94 5.59 13.44 0.49
CA VAL A 94 5.27 12.38 1.45
C VAL A 94 3.76 12.31 1.62
N VAL A 95 3.19 11.15 1.30
CA VAL A 95 1.75 10.88 1.35
C VAL A 95 1.44 9.91 2.49
N ARG A 96 0.36 10.16 3.23
CA ARG A 96 -0.07 9.24 4.29
C ARG A 96 -0.82 8.06 3.70
N ARG A 97 -0.68 6.89 4.33
CA ARG A 97 -1.44 5.67 4.01
C ARG A 97 -2.94 5.92 3.80
N ALA A 98 -3.56 6.73 4.65
CA ALA A 98 -4.99 7.01 4.58
C ALA A 98 -5.37 7.86 3.35
N GLU A 99 -4.52 8.79 2.94
CA GLU A 99 -4.71 9.60 1.74
C GLU A 99 -4.55 8.73 0.49
N MET A 100 -3.53 7.86 0.46
CA MET A 100 -3.33 6.94 -0.66
C MET A 100 -4.51 5.96 -0.80
N LEU A 101 -5.04 5.44 0.31
CA LEU A 101 -6.24 4.61 0.29
C LEU A 101 -7.46 5.38 -0.24
N ALA A 102 -7.64 6.64 0.19
CA ALA A 102 -8.75 7.47 -0.27
C ALA A 102 -8.70 7.71 -1.78
N GLU A 103 -7.51 7.94 -2.34
CA GLU A 103 -7.33 8.09 -3.78
C GLU A 103 -7.60 6.78 -4.55
N LEU A 104 -7.14 5.63 -4.05
CA LEU A 104 -7.50 4.34 -4.64
C LEU A 104 -9.02 4.11 -4.67
N MET A 105 -9.71 4.50 -3.60
CA MET A 105 -11.17 4.40 -3.52
C MET A 105 -11.89 5.32 -4.52
N ARG A 106 -11.27 6.43 -4.97
CA ARG A 106 -11.84 7.31 -6.00
C ARG A 106 -11.73 6.73 -7.40
N LEU A 107 -10.73 5.88 -7.66
CA LEU A 107 -10.46 5.32 -8.98
C LEU A 107 -11.35 4.11 -9.32
N ARG A 108 -12.11 3.58 -8.36
CA ARG A 108 -12.93 2.36 -8.51
C ARG A 108 -14.29 2.51 -7.83
N GLN A 109 -15.23 1.62 -8.17
CA GLN A 109 -16.41 1.42 -7.34
C GLN A 109 -15.96 0.79 -6.02
N ALA A 110 -16.10 1.52 -4.92
CA ALA A 110 -15.58 1.12 -3.62
C ALA A 110 -16.71 0.89 -2.60
N ILE A 111 -16.57 -0.18 -1.82
CA ILE A 111 -17.41 -0.45 -0.65
C ILE A 111 -16.57 -0.21 0.61
N ALA A 112 -16.99 0.74 1.44
CA ALA A 112 -16.33 1.05 2.70
C ALA A 112 -17.11 0.47 3.89
N VAL A 113 -16.46 -0.41 4.65
CA VAL A 113 -17.05 -1.05 5.84
C VAL A 113 -16.55 -0.36 7.11
N GLY A 114 -17.39 0.52 7.69
CA GLY A 114 -17.12 1.22 8.95
C GLY A 114 -17.69 0.52 10.20
N GLY A 115 -17.33 1.00 11.38
CA GLY A 115 -17.87 0.53 12.68
C GLY A 115 -16.79 0.20 13.72
N THR A 116 -17.15 0.12 15.00
CA THR A 116 -16.20 -0.25 16.06
C THR A 116 -15.87 -1.75 16.02
N HIS A 117 -16.86 -2.59 15.78
CA HIS A 117 -16.75 -4.05 15.72
C HIS A 117 -17.32 -4.59 14.39
N GLY A 118 -17.01 -5.83 14.03
CA GLY A 118 -17.59 -6.52 12.87
C GLY A 118 -17.03 -6.14 11.49
N LYS A 119 -16.23 -5.07 11.37
CA LYS A 119 -15.66 -4.60 10.09
C LYS A 119 -15.00 -5.71 9.26
N THR A 120 -14.06 -6.43 9.87
CA THR A 120 -13.28 -7.47 9.20
C THR A 120 -14.19 -8.58 8.69
N THR A 121 -15.07 -9.09 9.54
CA THR A 121 -16.04 -10.15 9.19
C THR A 121 -16.99 -9.70 8.08
N THR A 122 -17.58 -8.50 8.21
CA THR A 122 -18.48 -7.96 7.20
C THR A 122 -17.76 -7.72 5.87
N THR A 123 -16.51 -7.25 5.90
CA THR A 123 -15.69 -7.07 4.69
C THR A 123 -15.46 -8.41 3.99
N SER A 124 -15.13 -9.46 4.75
CA SER A 124 -14.98 -10.82 4.20
C SER A 124 -16.27 -11.34 3.57
N ILE A 125 -17.42 -11.19 4.25
CA ILE A 125 -18.72 -11.65 3.71
C ILE A 125 -19.04 -10.92 2.40
N VAL A 126 -18.87 -9.60 2.36
CA VAL A 126 -19.11 -8.80 1.14
C VAL A 126 -18.19 -9.25 0.01
N ALA A 127 -16.90 -9.46 0.29
CA ALA A 127 -15.94 -9.97 -0.68
C ALA A 127 -16.35 -11.33 -1.24
N THR A 128 -16.71 -12.28 -0.38
CA THR A 128 -17.15 -13.63 -0.79
C THR A 128 -18.40 -13.59 -1.67
N LEU A 129 -19.36 -12.72 -1.36
CA LEU A 129 -20.57 -12.57 -2.19
C LEU A 129 -20.27 -11.98 -3.57
N LEU A 130 -19.39 -10.99 -3.65
CA LEU A 130 -18.97 -10.39 -4.92
C LEU A 130 -18.17 -11.39 -5.77
N ASP A 131 -17.27 -12.13 -5.16
CA ASP A 131 -16.50 -13.18 -5.82
C ASP A 131 -17.40 -14.30 -6.35
N GLY A 132 -18.33 -14.81 -5.52
CA GLY A 132 -19.34 -15.78 -5.93
C GLY A 132 -20.30 -15.27 -7.02
N GLY A 133 -20.41 -13.95 -7.19
CA GLY A 133 -21.13 -13.29 -8.28
C GLY A 133 -20.29 -13.05 -9.55
N GLY A 134 -19.00 -13.43 -9.56
CA GLY A 134 -18.10 -13.26 -10.68
C GLY A 134 -17.51 -11.86 -10.85
N PHE A 135 -17.50 -11.03 -9.79
CA PHE A 135 -17.03 -9.63 -9.85
C PHE A 135 -15.54 -9.42 -9.53
N ASP A 136 -14.82 -10.48 -9.14
CA ASP A 136 -13.37 -10.46 -8.80
C ASP A 136 -12.95 -9.23 -7.96
N PRO A 137 -13.45 -9.10 -6.72
CA PRO A 137 -13.24 -7.89 -5.93
C PRO A 137 -11.82 -7.79 -5.39
N THR A 138 -11.23 -6.59 -5.47
CA THR A 138 -10.03 -6.25 -4.69
C THR A 138 -10.41 -5.93 -3.24
N VAL A 139 -9.79 -6.59 -2.27
CA VAL A 139 -10.14 -6.47 -0.84
C VAL A 139 -8.95 -5.96 -0.02
N ILE A 140 -9.17 -4.87 0.73
CA ILE A 140 -8.18 -4.31 1.66
C ILE A 140 -8.78 -4.32 3.08
N ASN A 141 -8.30 -5.22 3.94
CA ASN A 141 -8.83 -5.42 5.29
C ASN A 141 -7.71 -5.55 6.33
N GLY A 142 -7.09 -4.42 6.73
CA GLY A 142 -5.98 -4.43 7.70
C GLY A 142 -4.97 -5.55 7.43
N GLY A 143 -4.71 -5.83 6.14
CA GLY A 143 -4.26 -7.10 5.59
C GLY A 143 -5.01 -7.48 4.32
N ILE A 144 -4.32 -8.12 3.38
CA ILE A 144 -4.96 -8.67 2.19
C ILE A 144 -5.49 -10.04 2.57
N ILE A 145 -6.76 -10.29 2.23
CA ILE A 145 -7.30 -11.64 2.21
C ILE A 145 -6.89 -12.18 0.85
N ASN A 146 -5.81 -12.96 0.80
CA ASN A 146 -5.57 -13.82 -0.35
C ASN A 146 -6.74 -14.82 -0.42
N ALA A 147 -7.18 -15.11 -1.64
CA ALA A 147 -8.33 -15.94 -1.98
C ALA A 147 -8.61 -17.09 -0.99
N TYR A 148 -9.89 -17.37 -0.77
CA TYR A 148 -10.34 -18.62 -0.16
C TYR A 148 -10.03 -19.77 -1.12
N GLY A 149 -8.80 -20.27 -1.12
CA GLY A 149 -8.33 -21.35 -2.00
C GLY A 149 -6.84 -21.30 -2.25
#